data_AF-A0A9X4ALF3-F1
#
_entry.id   AF-A0A9X4ALF3-F1
#
_cell.length_a   1.000
_cell.length_b   1.000
_cell.length_c   1.000
_cell.angle_alpha   90.00
_cell.angle_beta   90.00
_cell.angle_gamma   90.00
#
_symmetry.space_group_name_H-M   'P 1'
#
loop_
_entity.id
_entity.type
_entity.pdbx_description
1 polymer ?
#
loop_
_entity_poly.entity_id
_entity_poly.type
_entity_poly.pdbx_seq_one_letter_code
_entity_poly.pdbx_strand_id
1 'polypeptide(L)'
;MEKKNTYKSPVAALLWSTALPGFGQLYNEDHLLGFILMGWEIAVNFNSNLNLAIMYVLQGDFENAHEVIDYQWGMFYPSVYGFALWQPIIKR
;
A
#
# COMPACT_ATOMS: atom_id res chain seq x y z
N MET A 1 -1.76 17.49 -30.09
CA MET A 1 -2.28 17.49 -28.70
C MET A 1 -1.12 17.89 -27.81
N GLU A 2 -1.20 19.09 -27.21
CA GLU A 2 -0.16 19.61 -26.32
C GLU A 2 -0.05 18.69 -25.10
N LYS A 3 1.11 18.06 -24.88
CA LYS A 3 1.39 17.38 -23.61
C LYS A 3 1.50 18.46 -22.54
N LYS A 4 0.42 18.69 -21.79
CA LYS A 4 0.42 19.56 -20.63
C LYS A 4 1.44 19.01 -19.63
N ASN A 5 2.58 19.68 -19.48
CA ASN A 5 3.57 19.36 -18.46
C ASN A 5 2.97 19.65 -17.08
N THR A 6 2.25 18.66 -16.56
CA THR A 6 1.60 18.74 -15.26
C THR A 6 2.66 18.41 -14.22
N TYR A 7 3.13 19.41 -13.49
CA TYR A 7 4.06 19.19 -12.40
C TYR A 7 3.40 18.34 -11.32
N LYS A 8 3.88 17.11 -11.12
CA LYS A 8 3.38 16.17 -10.10
C LYS A 8 4.17 16.31 -8.80
N SER A 9 3.49 16.66 -7.71
CA SER A 9 4.13 16.89 -6.42
C SER A 9 4.66 15.57 -5.81
N PRO A 10 5.92 15.52 -5.33
CA PRO A 10 6.47 14.35 -4.64
C PRO A 10 5.80 14.05 -3.32
N VAL A 11 5.45 15.11 -2.61
CA VAL A 11 4.74 14.98 -1.35
C VAL A 11 3.35 14.41 -1.60
N ALA A 12 2.66 14.86 -2.65
CA ALA A 12 1.35 14.29 -3.01
C ALA A 12 1.47 12.81 -3.40
N ALA A 13 2.46 12.43 -4.22
CA ALA A 13 2.69 11.04 -4.60
C ALA A 13 3.00 10.15 -3.38
N LEU A 14 3.81 10.64 -2.44
CA LEU A 14 4.11 9.94 -1.18
C LEU A 14 2.85 9.78 -0.33
N LEU A 15 2.09 10.86 -0.09
CA LEU A 15 0.86 10.82 0.72
C LEU A 15 -0.18 9.86 0.14
N TRP A 16 -0.37 9.89 -1.19
CA TRP A 16 -1.25 8.96 -1.86
C TRP A 16 -0.77 7.51 -1.73
N SER A 17 0.53 7.27 -1.87
CA SER A 17 1.12 5.93 -1.70
C SER A 17 1.03 5.43 -0.26
N THR A 18 1.08 6.31 0.75
CA THR A 18 0.89 5.93 2.16
C THR A 18 -0.55 5.63 2.51
N ALA A 19 -1.51 6.29 1.85
CA ALA A 19 -2.92 6.06 2.11
C ALA A 19 -3.36 4.68 1.62
N LEU A 20 -2.89 4.29 0.43
CA LEU A 20 -3.15 2.97 -0.14
C LEU A 20 -2.09 2.62 -1.20
N PRO A 21 -1.38 1.49 -1.06
CA PRO A 21 -0.44 1.01 -2.07
C PRO A 21 -1.06 0.93 -3.47
N GLY A 22 -0.50 1.66 -4.43
CA GLY A 22 -1.05 1.77 -5.80
C GLY A 22 -1.61 3.15 -6.14
N PHE A 23 -2.00 3.97 -5.15
CA PHE A 23 -2.55 5.31 -5.42
C PHE A 23 -1.50 6.30 -5.93
N GLY A 24 -0.24 6.23 -5.48
CA GLY A 24 0.82 7.07 -6.04
C GLY A 24 1.15 6.75 -7.50
N GLN A 25 1.02 5.48 -7.88
CA GLN A 25 1.17 5.01 -9.26
C GLN A 25 0.03 5.54 -10.13
N LEU A 26 -1.20 5.46 -9.63
CA LEU A 26 -2.36 6.06 -10.31
C LEU A 26 -2.22 7.59 -10.45
N TYR A 27 -1.73 8.27 -9.41
CA TYR A 27 -1.41 9.71 -9.47
C TYR A 27 -0.39 10.02 -10.58
N ASN A 28 0.58 9.14 -10.79
CA ASN A 28 1.57 9.26 -11.84
C ASN A 28 1.12 8.75 -13.23
N GLU A 29 -0.13 8.33 -13.40
CA GLU A 29 -0.66 7.69 -14.63
C GLU A 29 -0.06 6.31 -14.96
N ASP A 30 0.67 5.71 -14.01
CA ASP A 30 1.12 4.30 -14.07
C ASP A 30 -0.05 3.36 -13.69
N HIS A 31 -1.12 3.36 -14.51
CA HIS A 31 -2.38 2.70 -14.18
C HIS A 31 -2.27 1.20 -13.96
N LEU A 32 -1.55 0.49 -14.85
CA LEU A 32 -1.40 -0.96 -14.75
C LEU A 32 -0.76 -1.36 -13.42
N LEU A 33 0.34 -0.69 -13.05
CA LEU A 33 1.05 -0.98 -11.81
C LEU A 33 0.22 -0.58 -10.59
N GLY A 34 -0.49 0.55 -10.66
CA GLY A 34 -1.39 1.01 -9.61
C GLY A 34 -2.48 0.00 -9.30
N PHE A 35 -3.18 -0.51 -10.32
CA PHE A 35 -4.22 -1.52 -10.11
C PHE A 35 -3.68 -2.87 -9.61
N ILE A 36 -2.50 -3.29 -10.08
CA ILE A 36 -1.85 -4.51 -9.57
C ILE A 36 -1.53 -4.37 -8.08
N LEU A 37 -0.94 -3.25 -7.67
CA LEU A 37 -0.61 -2.98 -6.26
C LEU A 37 -1.86 -2.89 -5.38
N MET A 38 -2.93 -2.25 -5.86
CA MET A 38 -4.22 -2.23 -5.15
C MET A 38 -4.82 -3.62 -4.99
N GLY A 39 -4.80 -4.44 -6.05
CA GLY A 39 -5.28 -5.82 -5.98
C GLY A 39 -4.46 -6.67 -5.01
N TRP A 40 -3.14 -6.49 -5.03
CA TRP A 40 -2.23 -7.15 -4.09
C TRP A 40 -2.48 -6.72 -2.65
N GLU A 41 -2.68 -5.44 -2.41
CA GLU A 41 -3.01 -4.87 -1.10
C GLU A 41 -4.27 -5.52 -0.52
N ILE A 42 -5.33 -5.64 -1.33
CA ILE A 42 -6.59 -6.29 -0.92
C ILE A 42 -6.34 -7.77 -0.62
N ALA A 43 -5.59 -8.48 -1.48
CA ALA A 43 -5.29 -9.89 -1.29
C ALA A 43 -4.50 -10.13 0.01
N VAL A 44 -3.46 -9.34 0.27
CA VAL A 44 -2.67 -9.46 1.50
C VAL A 44 -3.51 -9.14 2.73
N ASN A 45 -4.26 -8.02 2.74
CA ASN A 45 -5.10 -7.65 3.88
C ASN A 45 -6.12 -8.74 4.22
N PHE A 46 -6.77 -9.31 3.20
CA PHE A 46 -7.78 -10.34 3.40
C PHE A 46 -7.16 -11.66 3.87
N ASN A 47 -6.10 -12.14 3.22
CA ASN A 47 -5.50 -13.44 3.57
C ASN A 47 -4.67 -13.40 4.86
N SER A 48 -4.17 -12.23 5.27
CA SER A 48 -3.41 -12.08 6.53
C SER A 48 -4.26 -11.80 7.77
N ASN A 49 -5.56 -11.57 7.62
CA ASN A 49 -6.42 -11.01 8.67
C ASN A 49 -5.86 -9.71 9.28
N LEU A 50 -5.14 -8.91 8.49
CA LEU A 50 -4.38 -7.75 9.00
C LEU A 50 -5.25 -6.77 9.78
N ASN A 51 -6.43 -6.45 9.25
CA ASN A 51 -7.35 -5.51 9.88
C ASN A 51 -7.82 -5.98 11.27
N LEU A 52 -8.05 -7.28 11.42
CA LEU A 52 -8.47 -7.86 12.71
C LEU A 52 -7.30 -7.87 13.70
N ALA A 53 -6.10 -8.23 13.24
CA ALA A 53 -4.89 -8.17 14.05
C ALA A 53 -4.61 -6.73 14.55
N ILE A 54 -4.74 -5.73 13.67
CA ILE A 54 -4.59 -4.31 14.04
C ILE A 54 -5.62 -3.91 15.08
N MET A 55 -6.88 -4.33 14.94
CA MET A 55 -7.93 -4.04 15.92
C MET A 55 -7.55 -4.56 17.32
N TYR A 56 -7.06 -5.79 17.42
CA TYR A 56 -6.60 -6.37 18.70
C TYR A 56 -5.40 -5.61 19.27
N VAL A 57 -4.40 -5.27 18.44
CA VAL A 57 -3.24 -4.46 18.86
C VAL A 57 -3.68 -3.10 19.41
N LEU A 58 -4.65 -2.43 18.77
CA LEU A 58 -5.17 -1.14 19.24
C LEU A 58 -5.91 -1.23 20.58
N GLN A 59 -6.44 -2.40 20.92
CA GLN A 59 -7.04 -2.69 22.22
C GLN A 59 -6.00 -3.11 23.28
N GLY A 60 -4.73 -3.27 22.89
CA GLY A 60 -3.65 -3.77 23.74
C GLY A 60 -3.63 -5.30 23.90
N ASP A 61 -4.43 -6.02 23.11
CA ASP A 61 -4.55 -7.47 23.15
C ASP A 61 -3.60 -8.13 22.13
N PHE A 62 -2.32 -8.19 22.50
CA PHE A 62 -1.27 -8.71 21.61
C PHE A 62 -1.34 -10.22 21.42
N GLU A 63 -1.92 -10.95 22.37
CA GLU A 63 -2.05 -12.41 22.31
C GLU A 63 -3.05 -12.80 21.23
N ASN A 64 -4.26 -12.25 21.27
CA ASN A 64 -5.25 -12.48 20.23
C ASN A 64 -4.79 -11.92 18.86
N ALA A 65 -4.07 -10.80 18.84
CA ALA A 65 -3.49 -10.29 17.60
C ALA A 65 -2.51 -11.29 16.94
N HIS A 66 -1.70 -11.99 17.74
CA HIS A 66 -0.75 -13.00 17.27
C HIS A 66 -1.47 -14.26 16.76
N GLU A 67 -2.58 -14.65 17.38
CA GLU A 67 -3.34 -15.84 16.99
C GLU A 67 -4.12 -15.65 15.68
N VAL A 68 -4.67 -14.45 15.44
CA VAL A 68 -5.51 -14.22 14.26
C VAL A 68 -4.73 -13.87 12.99
N ILE A 69 -3.52 -13.34 13.12
CA ILE A 69 -2.73 -12.91 11.96
C ILE A 69 -2.10 -14.10 11.25
N ASP A 70 -2.30 -14.19 9.94
CA ASP A 70 -1.51 -15.11 9.12
C ASP A 70 -0.19 -14.42 8.75
N TYR A 71 0.88 -14.86 9.41
CA TYR A 71 2.22 -14.33 9.23
C TYR A 71 2.80 -14.56 7.83
N GLN A 72 2.41 -15.64 7.14
CA GLN A 72 2.92 -15.90 5.79
C GLN A 72 2.47 -14.80 4.85
N TRP A 73 1.20 -14.42 4.91
CA TRP A 73 0.68 -13.29 4.14
C TRP A 73 1.13 -11.94 4.69
N GLY A 74 1.11 -11.76 6.01
CA GLY A 74 1.46 -10.49 6.66
C GLY A 74 2.90 -10.04 6.42
N MET A 75 3.85 -10.98 6.33
CA MET A 75 5.27 -10.65 6.08
C MET A 75 5.56 -10.11 4.67
N PHE A 76 4.67 -10.31 3.69
CA PHE A 76 4.81 -9.68 2.37
C PHE A 76 4.49 -8.19 2.38
N TYR A 77 3.69 -7.73 3.36
CA TYR A 77 3.17 -6.38 3.42
C TYR A 77 4.28 -5.31 3.48
N PRO A 78 5.30 -5.37 4.36
CA PRO A 78 6.32 -4.34 4.44
C PRO A 78 7.12 -4.17 3.14
N SER A 79 7.42 -5.27 2.45
CA SER A 79 8.18 -5.24 1.20
C SER A 79 7.38 -4.59 0.07
N VAL A 80 6.10 -4.95 -0.08
CA VAL A 80 5.25 -4.37 -1.13
C VAL A 80 4.88 -2.92 -0.82
N TYR A 81 4.62 -2.61 0.44
CA TYR A 81 4.36 -1.25 0.89
C TYR A 81 5.58 -0.33 0.63
N GLY A 82 6.79 -0.79 0.95
CA GLY A 82 8.02 -0.05 0.66
C GLY A 82 8.23 0.21 -0.84
N PHE A 83 7.97 -0.79 -1.69
CA PHE A 83 8.01 -0.62 -3.14
C PHE A 83 6.98 0.39 -3.63
N ALA A 84 5.74 0.30 -3.12
CA ALA A 84 4.65 1.18 -3.50
C ALA A 84 4.93 2.65 -3.16
N LEU A 85 5.64 2.91 -2.04
CA LEU A 85 6.10 4.25 -1.66
C LEU A 85 7.24 4.77 -2.54
N TRP A 86 8.25 3.93 -2.80
CA TRP A 86 9.49 4.33 -3.44
C TRP A 86 9.34 4.60 -4.94
N GLN A 87 8.64 3.72 -5.66
CA GLN A 87 8.56 3.75 -7.12
C GLN A 87 7.96 5.06 -7.71
N PRO A 88 6.83 5.61 -7.21
CA PRO A 88 6.23 6.82 -7.79
C PRO A 88 7.00 8.09 -7.46
N ILE A 89 7.92 8.06 -6.49
CA ILE A 89 8.77 9.21 -6.16
C ILE A 89 9.94 9.30 -7.13
N ILE A 90 10.53 8.17 -7.50
CA ILE A 90 11.73 8.11 -8.35
C ILE A 90 11.40 8.10 -9.83
N LYS A 91 10.33 7.42 -10.24
CA LYS A 91 9.96 7.24 -11.65
C LYS A 91 9.06 8.37 -12.16
N ARG A 92 9.41 9.62 -11.85
CA ARG A 92 8.66 10.83 -12.25
C ARG A 92 8.76 11.15 -13.73
#